data_AF-A0A927LYZ3-F1
#
_entry.id   AF-A0A927LYZ3-F1
#
_cell.length_a   1.000
_cell.length_b   1.000
_cell.length_c   1.000
_cell.angle_alpha   90.00
_cell.angle_beta   90.00
_cell.angle_gamma   90.00
#
_symmetry.space_group_name_H-M   'P 1'
#
loop_
_entity.id
_entity.type
_entity.pdbx_description
1 polymer ?
#
loop_
_entity_poly.entity_id
_entity_poly.type
_entity_poly.pdbx_seq_one_letter_code
_entity_poly.pdbx_strand_id
1 'polypeptide(L)'
;MRPRTRRRVPPGPASRRDPVRPPGRRRGARAFVPLLCALFLAAGLAPAAPAAAHGNKIKLAVAGDGATGITVRASYDDGHPLDTGVRLVVTAVADGGRRVGPLQLDPAGEGQGFYSSGPVLIPGRWQVTVTAPKPTPAEVRVVVQARAAQSAPPPASPPKPVAAEPAGGSTRWLWWVAGAALTLAAATTLGALLVRLRRRPTT
;
A
#
# COMPACT_ATOMS: atom_id res chain seq x y z
N MET A 1 -80.72 -3.53 97.26
CA MET A 1 -82.16 -3.21 97.19
C MET A 1 -82.32 -1.95 96.34
N ARG A 2 -83.35 -1.89 95.49
CA ARG A 2 -83.64 -0.96 94.36
C ARG A 2 -83.77 0.55 94.78
N PRO A 3 -84.04 1.58 93.91
CA PRO A 3 -84.35 1.59 92.45
C PRO A 3 -83.80 2.77 91.57
N ARG A 4 -83.79 2.49 90.26
CA ARG A 4 -84.21 3.29 89.07
C ARG A 4 -84.42 4.81 89.20
N THR A 5 -83.95 5.57 88.20
CA THR A 5 -84.87 6.33 87.30
C THR A 5 -84.26 6.67 85.93
N ARG A 6 -85.09 6.52 84.89
CA ARG A 6 -84.89 6.82 83.45
C ARG A 6 -84.79 8.32 83.16
N ARG A 7 -84.13 8.69 82.05
CA ARG A 7 -84.60 9.69 81.04
C ARG A 7 -83.71 9.60 79.79
N ARG A 8 -84.26 9.16 78.64
CA ARG A 8 -84.82 9.92 77.50
C ARG A 8 -83.78 10.14 76.37
N VAL A 9 -84.13 9.59 75.21
CA VAL A 9 -83.49 9.76 73.89
C VAL A 9 -84.01 11.06 73.24
N PRO A 10 -83.20 11.74 72.41
CA PRO A 10 -83.63 11.98 71.02
C PRO A 10 -82.53 11.65 69.98
N PRO A 11 -82.90 11.35 68.73
CA PRO A 11 -81.97 11.02 67.65
C PRO A 11 -81.47 12.29 66.95
N GLY A 12 -80.16 12.37 66.68
CA GLY A 12 -79.56 13.40 65.83
C GLY A 12 -78.80 12.75 64.67
N PRO A 13 -79.17 12.99 63.40
CA PRO A 13 -78.40 12.53 62.25
C PRO A 13 -77.30 13.57 61.96
N ALA A 14 -76.09 13.32 62.42
CA ALA A 14 -74.92 14.13 62.08
C ALA A 14 -74.06 13.40 61.05
N SER A 15 -74.33 13.73 59.80
CA SER A 15 -73.46 13.58 58.64
C SER A 15 -72.00 13.94 58.96
N ARG A 16 -71.07 12.99 58.77
CA ARG A 16 -69.66 13.34 58.53
C ARG A 16 -68.89 12.26 57.78
N ARG A 17 -69.00 12.39 56.45
CA ARG A 17 -67.93 12.32 55.44
C ARG A 17 -66.84 11.26 55.66
N ASP A 18 -66.85 10.30 54.74
CA ASP A 18 -65.74 9.43 54.41
C ASP A 18 -64.40 10.19 54.29
N PRO A 19 -63.28 9.62 54.76
CA PRO A 19 -61.96 10.14 54.45
C PRO A 19 -61.69 9.91 52.96
N VAL A 20 -61.60 11.00 52.20
CA VAL A 20 -61.02 10.99 50.84
C VAL A 20 -59.56 10.57 50.99
N ARG A 21 -59.31 9.29 50.74
CA ARG A 21 -57.96 8.72 50.61
C ARG A 21 -57.35 9.30 49.33
N PRO A 22 -56.18 9.97 49.39
CA PRO A 22 -55.53 10.43 48.17
C PRO A 22 -55.11 9.22 47.33
N PRO A 23 -55.25 9.24 45.99
CA PRO A 23 -54.61 8.24 45.16
C PRO A 23 -53.10 8.38 45.32
N GLY A 24 -52.49 7.35 45.90
CA GLY A 24 -51.05 7.18 45.97
C GLY A 24 -50.47 7.27 44.56
N ARG A 25 -49.82 8.40 44.28
CA ARG A 25 -48.96 8.58 43.11
C ARG A 25 -47.87 7.51 43.16
N ARG A 26 -48.07 6.41 42.42
CA ARG A 26 -46.99 5.47 42.07
C ARG A 26 -46.02 6.18 41.13
N ARG A 27 -45.17 7.04 41.67
CA ARG A 27 -43.98 7.58 40.99
C ARG A 27 -42.81 6.67 41.34
N GLY A 28 -42.59 5.65 40.53
CA GLY A 28 -41.49 4.72 40.78
C GLY A 28 -41.28 3.73 39.65
N ALA A 29 -41.18 4.20 38.40
CA ALA A 29 -40.74 3.37 37.27
C ALA A 29 -40.36 4.19 36.02
N ARG A 30 -39.80 5.40 36.15
CA ARG A 30 -39.40 6.21 34.98
C ARG A 30 -38.04 6.90 35.13
N ALA A 31 -37.13 6.31 35.90
CA ALA A 31 -35.75 6.79 36.02
C ALA A 31 -34.70 5.78 35.52
N PHE A 32 -35.11 4.61 35.04
CA PHE A 32 -34.16 3.57 34.57
C PHE A 32 -33.81 3.66 33.07
N VAL A 33 -34.66 4.31 32.26
CA VAL A 33 -34.42 4.44 30.80
C VAL A 33 -33.29 5.41 30.44
N PRO A 34 -33.18 6.63 31.00
CA PRO A 34 -32.12 7.56 30.58
C PRO A 34 -30.74 7.13 31.08
N LEU A 35 -30.66 6.38 32.19
CA LEU A 35 -29.41 5.85 32.73
C LEU A 35 -28.80 4.77 31.82
N LEU A 36 -29.63 3.91 31.22
CA LEU A 36 -29.19 2.89 30.25
C LEU A 36 -28.69 3.52 28.95
N CYS A 37 -29.36 4.56 28.44
CA CYS A 37 -28.89 5.29 27.24
C CYS A 37 -27.57 6.03 27.48
N ALA A 38 -27.39 6.66 28.65
CA ALA A 38 -26.13 7.33 28.99
C ALA A 38 -24.97 6.33 29.15
N LEU A 39 -25.23 5.14 29.70
CA LEU A 39 -24.24 4.07 29.82
C LEU A 39 -23.84 3.50 28.45
N PHE A 40 -24.80 3.33 27.52
CA PHE A 40 -24.50 2.90 26.15
C PHE A 40 -23.72 3.94 25.34
N LEU A 41 -24.03 5.24 25.49
CA LEU A 41 -23.25 6.31 24.84
C LEU A 41 -21.83 6.42 25.41
N ALA A 42 -21.65 6.21 26.72
CA ALA A 42 -20.34 6.20 27.34
C ALA A 42 -19.52 4.95 26.98
N ALA A 43 -20.16 3.79 26.81
CA ALA A 43 -19.49 2.54 26.42
C ALA A 43 -19.08 2.51 24.94
N GLY A 44 -19.80 3.21 24.05
CA GLY A 44 -19.47 3.30 22.62
C GLY A 44 -18.26 4.19 22.28
N LEU A 45 -17.79 5.00 23.24
CA LEU A 45 -16.59 5.85 23.11
C LEU A 45 -15.34 5.25 23.72
N ALA A 46 -15.39 3.99 24.17
CA ALA A 46 -14.16 3.28 24.50
C ALA A 46 -13.35 3.12 23.20
N PRO A 47 -12.08 3.58 23.14
CA PRO A 47 -11.24 3.28 22.00
C PRO A 47 -11.19 1.75 21.88
N ALA A 48 -11.59 1.24 20.71
CA ALA A 48 -11.44 -0.17 20.41
C ALA A 48 -9.96 -0.51 20.61
N ALA A 49 -9.65 -1.28 21.65
CA ALA A 49 -8.31 -1.82 21.81
C ALA A 49 -8.03 -2.62 20.54
N PRO A 50 -6.85 -2.43 19.90
CA PRO A 50 -6.49 -3.27 18.76
C PRO A 50 -6.65 -4.72 19.20
N ALA A 51 -7.38 -5.50 18.40
CA ALA A 51 -7.62 -6.90 18.67
C ALA A 51 -6.27 -7.62 18.69
N ALA A 52 -5.69 -7.77 19.88
CA ALA A 52 -4.47 -8.51 20.12
C ALA A 52 -4.77 -10.02 20.00
N ALA A 53 -5.13 -10.47 18.80
CA ALA A 53 -5.42 -11.87 18.52
C ALA A 53 -4.13 -12.68 18.28
N HIS A 54 -3.05 -12.00 17.90
CA HIS A 54 -1.74 -12.61 17.75
C HIS A 54 -0.99 -12.39 19.06
N GLY A 55 -0.66 -13.48 19.77
CA GLY A 55 0.20 -13.37 20.96
C GLY A 55 1.44 -12.55 20.62
N ASN A 56 1.91 -11.71 21.54
CA ASN A 56 3.00 -10.72 21.33
C ASN A 56 4.38 -11.35 21.00
N LYS A 57 4.42 -12.56 20.45
CA LYS A 57 5.60 -13.29 20.02
C LYS A 57 5.72 -13.20 18.51
N ILE A 58 6.92 -12.88 18.05
CA ILE A 58 7.25 -12.81 16.64
C ILE A 58 8.39 -13.80 16.33
N LYS A 59 8.41 -14.31 15.10
CA LYS A 59 9.53 -15.07 14.53
C LYS A 59 10.37 -14.14 13.67
N LEU A 60 11.68 -14.34 13.69
CA LEU A 60 12.65 -13.63 12.85
C LEU A 60 13.34 -14.64 11.94
N ALA A 61 13.27 -14.41 10.64
CA ALA A 61 14.04 -15.13 9.63
C ALA A 61 15.09 -14.17 9.04
N VAL A 62 16.37 -14.54 9.13
CA VAL A 62 17.49 -13.70 8.70
C VAL A 62 18.24 -14.41 7.57
N ALA A 63 18.53 -13.67 6.50
CA ALA A 63 19.34 -14.15 5.38
C ALA A 63 20.33 -13.06 4.95
N GLY A 64 21.40 -13.47 4.26
CA GLY A 64 22.21 -12.52 3.52
C GLY A 64 21.48 -12.03 2.28
N ASP A 65 21.73 -10.78 1.87
CA ASP A 65 21.16 -10.21 0.64
C ASP A 65 21.88 -10.66 -0.65
N GLY A 66 22.85 -11.56 -0.52
CA GLY A 66 23.72 -12.02 -1.61
C GLY A 66 24.95 -11.13 -1.84
N ALA A 67 25.05 -10.00 -1.14
CA ALA A 67 26.14 -9.05 -1.18
C ALA A 67 26.66 -8.78 0.25
N THR A 68 26.71 -7.49 0.62
CA THR A 68 27.27 -6.99 1.88
C THR A 68 26.21 -6.64 2.91
N GLY A 69 24.98 -7.09 2.75
CA GLY A 69 23.88 -6.81 3.68
C GLY A 69 23.15 -8.06 4.16
N ILE A 70 22.17 -7.83 5.01
CA ILE A 70 21.20 -8.84 5.45
C ILE A 70 19.78 -8.35 5.17
N THR A 71 18.90 -9.32 4.96
CA THR A 71 17.45 -9.13 4.98
C THR A 71 16.87 -9.88 6.15
N VAL A 72 15.84 -9.29 6.77
CA VAL A 72 15.12 -9.89 7.89
C VAL A 72 13.64 -9.87 7.58
N ARG A 73 12.98 -11.02 7.76
CA ARG A 73 11.53 -11.14 7.77
C ARG A 73 11.07 -11.40 9.18
N ALA A 74 10.27 -10.50 9.71
CA ALA A 74 9.51 -10.70 10.93
C ALA A 74 8.09 -11.16 10.58
N SER A 75 7.58 -12.13 11.33
CA SER A 75 6.19 -12.62 11.24
C SER A 75 5.64 -12.89 12.63
N TYR A 76 4.33 -12.97 12.78
CA TYR A 76 3.76 -13.57 13.99
C TYR A 76 4.12 -15.05 14.09
N ASP A 77 4.08 -15.59 15.31
CA ASP A 77 4.43 -16.99 15.59
C ASP A 77 3.52 -18.00 14.84
N ASP A 78 2.28 -17.59 14.57
CA ASP A 78 1.26 -18.31 13.80
C ASP A 78 1.46 -18.23 12.27
N GLY A 79 2.47 -17.48 11.81
CA GLY A 79 2.84 -17.37 10.40
C GLY A 79 2.22 -16.18 9.66
N HIS A 80 1.33 -15.40 10.29
CA HIS A 80 0.78 -14.21 9.65
C HIS A 80 1.84 -13.10 9.48
N PRO A 81 1.74 -12.27 8.42
CA PRO A 81 2.55 -11.06 8.31
C PRO A 81 2.33 -10.13 9.50
N LEU A 82 3.35 -9.38 9.92
CA LEU A 82 3.12 -8.29 10.86
C LEU A 82 2.26 -7.22 10.20
N ASP A 83 1.27 -6.71 10.93
CA ASP A 83 0.50 -5.53 10.55
C ASP A 83 1.20 -4.22 10.96
N THR A 84 2.05 -4.30 11.99
CA THR A 84 2.72 -3.18 12.64
C THR A 84 4.23 -3.36 12.57
N GLY A 85 4.95 -2.30 12.18
CA GLY A 85 6.41 -2.31 12.19
C GLY A 85 6.99 -2.51 13.58
N VAL A 86 8.04 -3.32 13.68
CA VAL A 86 8.81 -3.56 14.91
C VAL A 86 10.21 -3.00 14.75
N ARG A 87 10.78 -2.49 15.84
CA ARG A 87 12.17 -2.05 15.83
C ARG A 87 13.08 -3.28 15.88
N LEU A 88 13.88 -3.50 14.85
CA LEU A 88 14.90 -4.54 14.86
C LEU A 88 16.27 -3.91 15.01
N VAL A 89 17.13 -4.54 15.82
CA VAL A 89 18.51 -4.16 16.02
C VAL A 89 19.41 -5.32 15.63
N VAL A 90 20.42 -5.07 14.81
CA VAL A 90 21.42 -6.05 14.41
C VAL A 90 22.76 -5.75 15.07
N THR A 91 23.43 -6.81 15.49
CA THR A 91 24.87 -6.83 15.74
C THR A 91 25.49 -7.97 14.94
N ALA A 92 26.73 -7.82 14.50
CA ALA A 92 27.43 -8.87 13.79
C ALA A 92 28.90 -8.94 14.22
N VAL A 93 29.45 -10.15 14.24
CA VAL A 93 30.86 -10.41 14.54
C VAL A 93 31.45 -11.28 13.44
N ALA A 94 32.54 -10.84 12.82
CA ALA A 94 33.22 -11.60 11.78
C ALA A 94 34.20 -12.61 12.37
N ASP A 95 34.54 -13.62 11.57
CA ASP A 95 35.73 -14.43 11.80
C ASP A 95 36.96 -13.50 11.79
N GLY A 96 37.69 -13.44 12.90
CA GLY A 96 38.77 -12.47 13.13
C GLY A 96 38.40 -11.28 14.02
N GLY A 97 37.20 -11.26 14.60
CA GLY A 97 36.84 -10.37 15.71
C GLY A 97 36.35 -8.97 15.33
N ARG A 98 36.27 -8.63 14.04
CA ARG A 98 35.61 -7.40 13.57
C ARG A 98 34.13 -7.39 13.96
N ARG A 99 33.57 -6.22 14.23
CA ARG A 99 32.18 -6.07 14.69
C ARG A 99 31.43 -5.03 13.87
N VAL A 100 30.12 -5.23 13.73
CA VAL A 100 29.16 -4.29 13.18
C VAL A 100 28.00 -4.15 14.16
N GLY A 101 27.47 -2.94 14.31
CA GLY A 101 26.33 -2.63 15.17
C GLY A 101 26.71 -2.28 16.63
N PRO A 102 25.71 -2.03 17.50
CA PRO A 102 24.27 -2.18 17.26
C PRO A 102 23.73 -1.19 16.21
N LEU A 103 23.04 -1.72 15.21
CA LEU A 103 22.46 -0.97 14.11
C LEU A 103 20.95 -1.24 14.07
N GLN A 104 20.13 -0.20 14.01
CA GLN A 104 18.72 -0.38 13.78
C GLN A 104 18.47 -0.69 12.30
N LEU A 105 17.61 -1.66 12.02
CA LEU A 105 17.20 -1.97 10.66
C LEU A 105 16.02 -1.10 10.22
N ASP A 106 16.04 -0.71 8.96
CA ASP A 106 14.96 0.04 8.34
C ASP A 106 13.95 -0.92 7.70
N PRO A 107 12.64 -0.60 7.76
CA PRO A 107 11.63 -1.29 6.97
C PRO A 107 11.98 -1.23 5.48
N ALA A 108 11.87 -2.36 4.81
CA ALA A 108 12.19 -2.49 3.41
C ALA A 108 10.92 -2.32 2.53
N GLY A 109 11.09 -1.97 1.26
CA GLY A 109 10.00 -1.64 0.33
C GLY A 109 9.15 -2.84 -0.13
N GLU A 110 9.55 -4.05 0.24
CA GLU A 110 8.95 -5.33 -0.14
C GLU A 110 7.65 -5.65 0.59
N GLY A 111 7.34 -4.90 1.65
CA GLY A 111 6.09 -5.01 2.39
C GLY A 111 6.27 -5.03 3.91
N GLN A 112 5.16 -5.22 4.61
CA GLN A 112 5.17 -5.23 6.07
C GLN A 112 5.99 -6.42 6.61
N GLY A 113 6.76 -6.18 7.67
CA GLY A 113 7.60 -7.19 8.31
C GLY A 113 8.93 -7.47 7.58
N PHE A 114 9.25 -6.79 6.50
CA PHE A 114 10.55 -6.89 5.83
C PHE A 114 11.49 -5.76 6.24
N TYR A 115 12.75 -6.10 6.47
CA TYR A 115 13.78 -5.15 6.89
C TYR A 115 15.09 -5.44 6.17
N SER A 116 15.89 -4.40 5.97
CA SER A 116 17.22 -4.51 5.37
C SER A 116 18.25 -3.73 6.18
N SER A 117 19.49 -4.21 6.20
CA SER A 117 20.61 -3.46 6.76
C SER A 117 21.27 -2.51 5.77
N GLY A 118 21.03 -2.70 4.47
CA GLY A 118 21.92 -2.17 3.43
C GLY A 118 23.35 -2.77 3.51
N PRO A 119 24.31 -2.19 2.76
CA PRO A 119 25.65 -2.75 2.57
C PRO A 119 26.60 -2.46 3.75
N VAL A 120 26.38 -3.09 4.90
CA VAL A 120 27.11 -2.81 6.14
C VAL A 120 28.20 -3.83 6.49
N LEU A 121 28.15 -5.02 5.91
CA LEU A 121 29.08 -6.11 6.17
C LEU A 121 30.19 -6.13 5.11
N ILE A 122 31.45 -6.14 5.55
CA ILE A 122 32.58 -6.41 4.63
C ILE A 122 32.51 -7.89 4.19
N PRO A 123 32.91 -8.24 2.95
CA PRO A 123 32.95 -9.64 2.51
C PRO A 123 33.65 -10.57 3.51
N GLY A 124 33.02 -11.72 3.79
CA GLY A 124 33.49 -12.66 4.80
C GLY A 124 32.36 -13.38 5.52
N ARG A 125 32.71 -14.22 6.48
CA ARG A 125 31.77 -14.97 7.32
C ARG A 125 31.46 -14.17 8.59
N TRP A 126 30.18 -14.03 8.89
CA TRP A 126 29.67 -13.23 10.01
C TRP A 126 28.70 -14.02 10.86
N GLN A 127 28.87 -13.96 12.18
CA GLN A 127 27.84 -14.31 13.14
C GLN A 127 26.96 -13.08 13.36
N VAL A 128 25.76 -13.10 12.81
CA VAL A 128 24.75 -12.04 12.91
C VAL A 128 23.79 -12.37 14.05
N THR A 129 23.49 -11.39 14.91
CA THR A 129 22.44 -11.46 15.93
C THR A 129 21.44 -10.34 15.68
N VAL A 130 20.18 -10.68 15.49
CA VAL A 130 19.08 -9.72 15.32
C VAL A 130 18.16 -9.81 16.54
N THR A 131 17.79 -8.67 17.09
CA THR A 131 16.99 -8.56 18.31
C THR A 131 15.82 -7.59 18.09
N ALA A 132 14.64 -8.01 18.52
CA ALA A 132 13.48 -7.16 18.70
C ALA A 132 13.33 -6.87 20.20
N PRO A 133 13.25 -5.60 20.63
CA PRO A 133 13.00 -5.23 22.02
C PRO A 133 11.51 -5.37 22.36
N LYS A 134 11.14 -5.08 23.62
CA LYS A 134 9.75 -4.97 24.04
C LYS A 134 8.97 -3.96 23.16
N PRO A 135 7.66 -4.17 22.92
CA PRO A 135 6.77 -5.13 23.58
C PRO A 135 6.78 -6.56 23.00
N THR A 136 7.44 -6.76 21.87
CA THR A 136 7.47 -8.03 21.12
C THR A 136 8.88 -8.62 21.08
N PRO A 137 9.41 -9.10 22.23
CA PRO A 137 10.79 -9.55 22.30
C PRO A 137 11.03 -10.79 21.44
N ALA A 138 12.09 -10.74 20.64
CA ALA A 138 12.59 -11.87 19.86
C ALA A 138 14.09 -11.72 19.62
N GLU A 139 14.79 -12.84 19.47
CA GLU A 139 16.21 -12.86 19.13
C GLU A 139 16.50 -14.04 18.22
N VAL A 140 17.34 -13.83 17.22
CA VAL A 140 17.85 -14.90 16.36
C VAL A 140 19.31 -14.65 16.04
N ARG A 141 20.08 -15.73 16.01
CA ARG A 141 21.50 -15.73 15.67
C ARG A 141 21.75 -16.64 14.49
N VAL A 142 22.35 -16.10 13.42
CA VAL A 142 22.56 -16.80 12.14
C VAL A 142 23.96 -16.49 11.62
N VAL A 143 24.57 -17.47 10.94
CA VAL A 143 25.82 -17.25 10.21
C VAL A 143 25.49 -16.81 8.79
N VAL A 144 26.03 -15.68 8.36
CA VAL A 144 25.85 -15.12 7.01
C VAL A 144 27.19 -15.02 6.32
N GLN A 145 27.23 -15.41 5.05
CA GLN A 145 28.39 -15.20 4.19
C GLN A 145 28.17 -13.95 3.34
N ALA A 146 28.81 -12.84 3.71
CA ALA A 146 28.83 -11.63 2.91
C ALA A 146 29.80 -11.79 1.73
N ARG A 147 29.41 -11.26 0.57
CA ARG A 147 30.18 -11.31 -0.68
C ARG A 147 30.22 -9.93 -1.31
N ALA A 148 31.21 -9.68 -2.17
CA ALA A 148 31.22 -8.46 -2.95
C ALA A 148 29.97 -8.43 -3.85
N ALA A 149 29.33 -7.26 -3.96
CA ALA A 149 28.22 -7.08 -4.87
C ALA A 149 28.67 -7.36 -6.30
N GLN A 150 27.86 -8.10 -7.05
CA GLN A 150 28.16 -8.39 -8.45
C GLN A 150 27.74 -7.21 -9.33
N SER A 151 28.67 -6.68 -10.13
CA SER A 151 28.33 -5.67 -11.12
C SER A 151 27.50 -6.28 -12.25
N ALA A 152 26.50 -5.54 -12.72
CA ALA A 152 25.78 -5.90 -13.94
C ALA A 152 26.74 -5.88 -15.14
N PRO A 153 26.53 -6.76 -16.15
CA PRO A 153 27.26 -6.67 -17.40
C PRO A 153 27.09 -5.27 -18.02
N PRO A 154 28.14 -4.72 -18.67
CA PRO A 154 28.01 -3.45 -19.36
C PRO A 154 26.89 -3.52 -20.39
N PRO A 155 26.12 -2.43 -20.60
CA PRO A 155 25.10 -2.40 -21.63
C PRO A 155 25.72 -2.72 -22.99
N ALA A 156 25.01 -3.51 -23.80
CA ALA A 156 25.44 -3.79 -25.17
C ALA A 156 25.62 -2.46 -25.92
N SER A 157 26.73 -2.31 -26.63
CA SER A 157 27.00 -1.14 -27.46
C SER A 157 25.83 -0.92 -28.42
N PRO A 158 25.37 0.33 -28.61
CA PRO A 158 24.30 0.62 -29.56
C PRO A 158 24.73 0.12 -30.96
N PRO A 159 23.79 -0.40 -31.77
CA PRO A 159 24.10 -0.80 -33.12
C PRO A 159 24.70 0.38 -33.88
N LYS A 160 25.85 0.15 -34.52
CA LYS A 160 26.51 1.14 -35.36
C LYS A 160 25.49 1.62 -36.41
N PRO A 161 25.32 2.94 -36.64
CA PRO A 161 24.44 3.41 -37.69
C PRO A 161 24.88 2.78 -39.01
N VAL A 162 24.01 1.94 -39.59
CA VAL A 162 24.16 1.54 -40.98
C VAL A 162 23.99 2.83 -41.77
N ALA A 163 25.06 3.27 -42.43
CA ALA A 163 24.98 4.37 -43.35
C ALA A 163 23.91 4.00 -44.39
N ALA A 164 22.79 4.72 -44.38
CA ALA A 164 21.80 4.59 -45.42
C ALA A 164 22.50 4.97 -46.73
N GLU A 165 22.66 3.99 -47.61
CA GLU A 165 23.06 4.24 -48.99
C GLU A 165 22.06 5.24 -49.57
N PRO A 166 22.51 6.35 -50.20
CA PRO A 166 21.56 7.30 -50.76
C PRO A 166 20.78 6.62 -51.87
N ALA A 167 19.54 6.23 -51.57
CA ALA A 167 18.52 5.90 -52.56
C ALA A 167 18.11 7.20 -53.28
N GLY A 168 19.00 7.73 -54.11
CA GLY A 168 18.87 9.06 -54.72
C GLY A 168 19.30 9.12 -56.18
N GLY A 169 19.49 7.96 -56.85
CA GLY A 169 19.95 7.90 -58.24
C GLY A 169 18.85 7.59 -59.27
N SER A 170 17.84 6.79 -58.91
CA SER A 170 16.93 6.20 -59.91
C SER A 170 15.78 7.13 -60.31
N THR A 171 15.16 7.84 -59.35
CA THR A 171 14.00 8.70 -59.67
C THR A 171 14.40 9.91 -60.51
N ARG A 172 15.53 10.58 -60.18
CA ARG A 172 15.97 11.79 -60.90
C ARG A 172 16.42 11.49 -62.32
N TRP A 173 17.09 10.35 -62.56
CA TRP A 173 17.46 9.86 -63.89
C TRP A 173 16.23 9.59 -64.78
N LEU A 174 15.18 8.97 -64.22
CA LEU A 174 13.95 8.70 -64.97
C LEU A 174 13.27 9.98 -65.49
N TRP A 175 13.28 11.07 -64.71
CA TRP A 175 12.74 12.36 -65.14
C TRP A 175 13.53 12.98 -66.31
N TRP A 176 14.85 12.83 -66.34
CA TRP A 176 15.68 13.28 -67.47
C TRP A 176 15.39 12.49 -68.75
N VAL A 177 15.23 11.17 -68.65
CA VAL A 177 14.89 10.32 -69.81
C VAL A 177 13.48 10.63 -70.32
N ALA A 178 12.50 10.81 -69.44
CA ALA A 178 11.14 11.18 -69.83
C ALA A 178 11.08 12.57 -70.52
N GLY A 179 11.83 13.54 -70.02
CA GLY A 179 11.94 14.87 -70.64
C GLY A 179 12.56 14.83 -72.04
N ALA A 180 13.61 14.03 -72.24
CA ALA A 180 14.27 13.89 -73.54
C ALA A 180 13.40 13.19 -74.59
N ALA A 181 12.58 12.22 -74.20
CA ALA A 181 11.65 11.55 -75.11
C ALA A 181 10.54 12.50 -75.61
N LEU A 182 10.06 13.40 -74.74
CA LEU A 182 8.99 14.33 -75.09
C LEU A 182 9.45 15.40 -76.10
N THR A 183 10.68 15.89 -75.99
CA THR A 183 11.23 16.89 -76.94
C THR A 183 11.45 16.31 -78.34
N LEU A 184 11.87 15.05 -78.43
CA LEU A 184 12.02 14.35 -79.71
C LEU A 184 10.67 14.11 -80.42
N ALA A 185 9.60 13.79 -79.68
CA ALA A 185 8.26 13.65 -80.24
C ALA A 185 7.67 14.99 -80.74
N ALA A 186 7.94 16.10 -80.04
CA ALA A 186 7.52 17.43 -80.48
C ALA A 186 8.27 17.89 -81.76
N ALA A 187 9.57 17.62 -81.86
CA ALA A 187 10.36 17.98 -83.03
C ALA A 187 9.93 17.21 -84.29
N THR A 188 9.61 15.93 -84.15
CA THR A 188 9.16 15.07 -85.28
C THR A 188 7.77 15.46 -85.80
N THR A 189 6.84 15.80 -84.91
CA THR A 189 5.48 16.25 -85.30
C THR A 189 5.52 17.62 -86.00
N LEU A 190 6.32 18.57 -85.49
CA LEU A 190 6.48 19.89 -86.11
C LEU A 190 7.19 19.80 -87.47
N GLY A 191 8.23 18.97 -87.58
CA GLY A 191 8.94 18.74 -88.85
C GLY A 191 8.05 18.13 -89.93
N ALA A 192 7.22 17.15 -89.59
CA ALA A 192 6.28 16.53 -90.53
C ALA A 192 5.20 17.51 -91.03
N LEU A 193 4.73 18.40 -90.15
CA LEU A 193 3.74 19.42 -90.51
C LEU A 193 4.31 20.47 -91.47
N LEU A 194 5.54 20.93 -91.23
CA LEU A 194 6.23 21.91 -92.09
C LEU A 194 6.56 21.33 -93.48
N VAL A 195 6.88 20.04 -93.59
CA VAL A 195 7.11 19.38 -94.90
C VAL A 195 5.81 19.22 -95.69
N ARG A 196 4.68 18.96 -95.02
CA ARG A 196 3.37 18.86 -95.70
C ARG A 196 2.86 20.21 -96.23
N LEU A 197 3.17 21.31 -95.55
CA LEU A 197 2.76 22.65 -95.97
C LEU A 197 3.57 23.19 -97.17
N ARG A 198 4.82 22.74 -97.34
CA ARG A 198 5.68 23.15 -98.49
C ARG A 198 5.41 22.36 -99.77
N ARG A 199 4.67 21.24 -99.70
CA ARG A 199 4.39 20.33 -100.84
C ARG A 199 3.02 20.52 -101.46
N ARG A 200 2.45 21.74 -101.44
CA ARG A 200 1.30 22.07 -102.30
C ARG A 200 1.80 22.80 -103.56
N PRO A 201 2.27 22.10 -104.60
CA PRO A 201 2.48 22.70 -105.90
C PRO A 201 1.13 23.10 -106.51
N THR A 202 1.07 24.32 -107.00
CA THR A 202 0.03 24.87 -107.87
C THR A 202 -0.07 24.03 -109.14
N THR A 203 -1.25 23.48 -109.41
CA THR A 203 -1.71 23.17 -110.78
C THR A 203 -1.94 24.45 -111.55
#